data_AF-K2K8P6-F1
#
_entry.id   AF-K2K8P6-F1
#
_cell.length_a   1.000
_cell.length_b   1.000
_cell.length_c   1.000
_cell.angle_alpha   90.00
_cell.angle_beta   90.00
_cell.angle_gamma   90.00
#
_symmetry.space_group_name_H-M   'P 1'
#
loop_
_entity.id
_entity.type
_entity.pdbx_description
1 polymer ?
#
loop_
_entity_poly.entity_id
_entity_poly.type
_entity_poly.pdbx_seq_one_letter_code
_entity_poly.pdbx_strand_id
1 'polypeptide(L)' 'MLWTIRNRAYHWENLLKTKPNNRPRITTSFTGLKNNDRAKMPMNISVEPSKIVLFLDDLIKSIGNKDLENLSGL' A
#
# COMPACT_ATOMS: atom_id res chain seq x y z
N MET A 1 -7.01 -2.18 -6.12
CA MET A 1 -5.87 -1.27 -5.84
C MET A 1 -5.35 -1.39 -4.42
N LEU A 2 -6.21 -1.27 -3.40
CA LEU A 2 -5.83 -1.50 -1.99
C LEU A 2 -5.22 -2.89 -1.77
N TRP A 3 -5.80 -3.94 -2.37
CA TRP A 3 -5.25 -5.30 -2.37
C TRP A 3 -3.81 -5.38 -2.88
N THR A 4 -3.47 -4.65 -3.95
CA THR A 4 -2.11 -4.62 -4.51
C THR A 4 -1.11 -3.97 -3.55
N ILE A 5 -1.54 -2.92 -2.84
CA ILE A 5 -0.73 -2.26 -1.81
C ILE A 5 -0.53 -3.22 -0.62
N ARG A 6 -1.60 -3.91 -0.18
CA ARG A 6 -1.55 -4.93 0.88
C ARG A 6 -0.57 -6.07 0.53
N ASN A 7 -0.68 -6.63 -0.67
CA ASN A 7 0.23 -7.69 -1.17
C ASN A 7 1.70 -7.26 -1.18
N ARG A 8 1.98 -6.00 -1.52
CA ARG A 8 3.36 -5.47 -1.48
C ARG A 8 3.88 -5.30 -0.06
N ALA A 9 3.00 -5.00 0.89
CA ALA A 9 3.33 -4.79 2.30
C ALA A 9 3.53 -6.10 3.09
N TYR A 10 3.01 -7.24 2.61
CA TYR A 10 3.32 -8.56 3.19
C TYR A 10 4.81 -8.87 3.20
N HIS A 11 5.53 -8.42 2.18
CA HIS A 11 6.99 -8.35 2.22
C HIS A 11 7.37 -7.11 3.03
N TRP A 12 7.45 -7.27 4.35
CA TRP A 12 7.65 -6.18 5.31
C TRP A 12 8.82 -5.27 4.96
N GLU A 13 9.86 -5.79 4.31
CA GLU A 13 11.02 -5.01 3.87
C GLU A 13 10.67 -3.96 2.81
N ASN A 14 9.56 -4.11 2.09
CA ASN A 14 9.05 -3.10 1.15
C ASN A 14 8.48 -1.87 1.84
N LEU A 15 8.15 -1.93 3.13
CA LEU A 15 7.74 -0.76 3.91
C LEU A 15 8.90 0.22 4.07
N LEU A 16 10.14 -0.29 4.15
CA LEU A 16 11.35 0.50 4.37
C LEU A 16 12.10 0.81 3.06
N LYS A 17 11.87 0.02 2.01
CA LYS A 17 12.56 0.18 0.73
C LYS A 17 11.96 1.29 -0.12
N THR A 18 12.85 2.09 -0.70
CA THR A 18 12.54 3.01 -1.79
C THR A 18 12.87 2.39 -3.15
N LYS A 19 12.18 2.84 -4.18
CA LYS A 19 12.53 2.61 -5.58
C LYS A 19 13.66 3.58 -5.97
N PRO A 20 14.40 3.34 -7.08
CA PRO A 20 15.47 4.23 -7.55
C PRO A 20 15.04 5.70 -7.80
N ASN A 21 13.74 5.96 -7.90
CA ASN A 21 13.16 7.29 -8.02
C ASN A 21 12.72 7.90 -6.67
N ASN A 22 13.30 7.44 -5.55
CA ASN A 22 13.02 7.90 -4.19
C ASN A 22 11.57 7.69 -3.70
N ARG A 23 10.82 6.76 -4.31
CA ARG A 23 9.42 6.49 -3.94
C ARG A 23 9.29 5.23 -3.08
N PRO A 24 8.37 5.17 -2.11
CA PRO A 24 8.10 3.93 -1.36
C PRO A 24 7.73 2.75 -2.27
N ARG A 25 8.23 1.55 -1.99
CA ARG A 25 7.92 0.34 -2.79
C ARG A 25 6.47 -0.14 -2.69
N ILE A 26 5.72 0.36 -1.70
CA ILE A 26 4.27 0.14 -1.53
C ILE A 26 3.40 0.97 -2.49
N THR A 27 4.00 1.83 -3.32
CA THR A 27 3.28 2.61 -4.34
C THR A 27 2.88 1.74 -5.54
N THR A 28 1.67 1.97 -6.05
CA THR A 28 1.17 1.38 -7.30
C THR A 28 0.83 2.48 -8.31
N SER A 29 1.18 2.28 -9.57
CA SER A 29 0.77 3.16 -10.66
C SER A 29 -0.62 2.76 -11.15
N PHE A 30 -1.49 3.74 -11.33
CA PHE A 30 -2.81 3.60 -11.90
C PHE A 30 -2.91 4.47 -13.14
N THR A 31 -3.02 3.83 -14.29
CA THR A 31 -3.49 4.45 -15.51
C THR A 31 -4.99 4.22 -15.54
N GLY A 32 -5.81 5.28 -15.50
CA GLY A 32 -7.27 5.16 -15.46
C GLY A 32 -7.85 4.25 -16.55
N LEU A 33 -9.08 3.79 -16.35
CA LEU A 33 -9.81 3.02 -17.37
C LEU A 33 -9.87 3.84 -18.67
N LYS A 34 -9.54 3.22 -19.80
CA LYS A 34 -9.61 3.81 -21.15
C LYS A 34 -11.07 4.14 -21.47
N ASN A 35 -11.51 5.35 -21.14
CA ASN A 35 -12.76 5.89 -21.65
C ASN A 35 -12.38 7.04 -22.60
N ASN A 36 -12.62 6.80 -23.89
CA ASN A 36 -12.58 7.74 -25.01
C ASN A 36 -11.30 8.61 -25.12
N ASP A 37 -10.33 8.11 -25.90
CA ASP A 37 -9.31 8.85 -26.67
C ASP A 37 -8.38 9.85 -25.96
N ARG A 38 -8.36 9.90 -24.63
CA ARG A 38 -7.31 10.60 -23.89
C ARG A 38 -6.56 9.62 -23.01
N ALA A 39 -5.29 9.38 -23.35
CA ALA A 39 -4.35 8.71 -22.46
C ALA A 39 -4.28 9.50 -21.14
N LYS A 40 -4.95 9.00 -20.09
CA LYS A 40 -4.83 9.62 -18.76
C LYS A 40 -3.41 9.44 -18.28
N MET A 41 -2.80 10.53 -17.79
CA MET A 41 -1.47 10.47 -17.20
C MET A 41 -1.45 9.43 -16.07
N PRO A 42 -0.37 8.62 -15.95
CA PRO A 42 -0.26 7.64 -14.88
C PRO A 42 -0.25 8.35 -13.52
N MET A 43 -1.24 8.02 -12.69
CA MET A 43 -1.34 8.51 -11.32
C MET A 43 -0.68 7.50 -10.38
N ASN A 44 0.17 7.97 -9.47
CA ASN A 44 0.73 7.10 -8.43
C ASN A 44 -0.19 7.12 -7.22
N ILE A 45 -0.52 5.94 -6.72
CA ILE A 45 -1.43 5.76 -5.60
C ILE A 45 -0.68 5.03 -4.50
N SER A 46 -0.83 5.55 -3.28
CA SER A 46 -0.19 5.04 -2.08
C SER A 46 -1.10 5.25 -0.88
N VAL A 47 -0.63 4.83 0.29
CA VAL A 47 -1.31 5.11 1.56
C VAL A 47 -1.07 6.57 1.90
N GLU A 48 -2.15 7.28 2.21
CA GLU A 48 -2.06 8.65 2.72
C GLU A 48 -1.27 8.66 4.04
N PRO A 49 -0.30 9.57 4.25
CA PRO A 49 0.53 9.56 5.45
C PRO A 49 -0.25 9.53 6.78
N SER A 50 -1.35 10.28 6.84
CA SER A 50 -2.26 10.33 8.01
C SER A 50 -2.97 9.00 8.30
N LYS A 51 -3.02 8.08 7.33
CA LYS A 51 -3.71 6.78 7.40
C LYS A 51 -2.75 5.60 7.52
N ILE A 52 -1.44 5.84 7.63
CA ILE A 52 -0.44 4.76 7.73
C ILE A 52 -0.72 3.85 8.92
N VAL A 53 -1.03 4.42 10.10
CA VAL A 53 -1.31 3.64 11.30
C VAL A 53 -2.53 2.73 11.11
N LEU A 54 -3.62 3.28 10.56
CA LEU A 54 -4.84 2.53 10.23
C LEU A 54 -4.55 1.39 9.24
N PHE A 55 -3.72 1.66 8.23
CA PHE A 55 -3.34 0.65 7.24
C PHE A 55 -2.50 -0.48 7.85
N LEU A 56 -1.56 -0.16 8.75
CA LEU A 56 -0.73 -1.16 9.42
C LEU A 56 -1.56 -2.03 10.38
N ASP A 57 -2.49 -1.41 11.12
CA ASP A 57 -3.42 -2.12 12.00
C ASP A 57 -4.29 -3.12 11.22
N ASP A 58 -4.88 -2.68 10.10
CA ASP A 58 -5.65 -3.55 9.18
C ASP A 58 -4.77 -4.65 8.54
N LEU A 59 -3.52 -4.33 8.18
CA LEU A 59 -2.57 -5.31 7.65
C LEU A 59 -2.27 -6.41 8.68
N ILE A 60 -1.96 -6.04 9.92
CA ILE A 60 -1.66 -6.97 11.02
C ILE A 60 -2.87 -7.88 11.29
N LYS A 61 -4.06 -7.30 11.41
CA LYS A 61 -5.32 -8.04 11.59
C LYS A 61 -5.60 -9.00 10.44
N SER A 62 -5.27 -8.62 9.21
CA SER A 62 -5.48 -9.47 8.03
C SER A 62 -4.62 -10.75 7.99
N ILE A 63 -3.58 -10.84 8.81
CA ILE A 63 -2.75 -12.04 8.94
C ILE A 63 -3.49 -13.14 9.74
N GLY A 64 -4.44 -12.77 10.62
CA GLY A 64 -5.21 -13.72 11.43
C GLY A 64 -4.38 -14.47 12.47
N ASN A 65 -3.24 -13.91 12.88
CA ASN A 65 -2.38 -14.46 13.92
C ASN A 65 -2.68 -13.76 15.25
N LYS A 66 -3.13 -14.52 16.25
CA LYS A 66 -3.53 -14.02 17.57
C LYS A 66 -2.41 -13.33 18.34
N ASP A 67 -1.16 -13.76 18.15
CA ASP A 67 -0.01 -13.15 18.82
C ASP A 67 0.32 -11.79 18.20
N LEU A 68 0.11 -11.65 16.89
CA LEU A 68 0.28 -10.39 16.17
C LEU A 68 -0.90 -9.43 16.38
N GLU A 69 -2.12 -9.93 16.56
CA GLU A 69 -3.28 -9.09 16.90
C GLU A 69 -3.10 -8.32 18.20
N ASN A 70 -2.35 -8.87 19.16
CA ASN A 70 -2.01 -8.19 20.42
C ASN A 70 -1.07 -6.98 20.22
N LEU A 71 -0.41 -6.85 19.06
CA LEU A 71 0.39 -5.68 18.68
C LEU A 71 -0.46 -4.60 17.99
N SER A 72 -1.71 -4.90 17.65
CA SER A 72 -2.63 -3.98 16.98
C SER A 72 -3.27 -3.04 18.01
N GLY A 73 -3.18 -1.72 17.80
CA GLY A 73 -3.71 -0.71 18.73
C GLY A 73 -2.76 -0.22 19.83
N LEU A 74 -1.46 -0.52 19.74
CA LEU A 74 -0.41 0.08 20.56
C LEU A 74 -0.04 1.50 20.07
#